data_AF-A0A1F4QWD7-F1
#
_entry.id   AF-A0A1F4QWD7-F1
#
_cell.length_a   1.000
_cell.length_b   1.000
_cell.length_c   1.000
_cell.angle_alpha   90.00
_cell.angle_beta   90.00
_cell.angle_gamma   90.00
#
_symmetry.space_group_name_H-M   'P 1'
#
loop_
_entity.id
_entity.type
_entity.pdbx_description
1 polymer ?
#
loop_
_entity_poly.entity_id
_entity_poly.type
_entity_poly.pdbx_seq_one_letter_code
_entity_poly.pdbx_strand_id
1 'polypeptide(L)'
;MANVKKITIDWNMTGLTIYLIARREADNYRLNDANGDFAVNPADPYLSLTEDPVIKGRYELSESRAVWGNGRYTIAIYKQAGGSPAPVSDTIIGSGDIYIINDIEVVVDAAISSRAAEETVAKEATLATVVGYIDTEITAIINAISALQTDLGDPSADTTTLYSQLLLVKGYVDTLETAIASHEAARAAMQIALIAEHDATQAAVAATLVINVMSATKGAIQVSYAKTGGTVEVIKGDTISIPYGPLGKNITTRKLFFAAKQALGDTIYAIAVKEITAQVTDFTTFTGTIPLTSAETSLTPGAYYAAIESRDPDGVSQPVEEIRFILKIVEQIIL
;
A
#
# COMPACT_ATOMS: atom_id res chain seq x y z
N MET A 1 72.75 -50.93 -17.50
CA MET A 1 73.76 -51.99 -17.35
C MET A 1 73.20 -53.03 -16.40
N ALA A 2 73.47 -54.31 -16.60
CA ALA A 2 73.03 -55.36 -15.70
C ALA A 2 73.90 -55.33 -14.44
N ASN A 3 73.26 -55.31 -13.26
CA ASN A 3 74.00 -55.33 -11.99
C ASN A 3 74.49 -56.75 -11.67
N VAL A 4 75.49 -56.86 -10.79
CA VAL A 4 76.05 -58.17 -10.39
C VAL A 4 75.13 -58.82 -9.36
N LYS A 5 74.66 -60.03 -9.66
CA LYS A 5 73.94 -60.90 -8.75
C LYS A 5 74.96 -61.86 -8.15
N LYS A 6 75.41 -61.55 -6.92
CA LYS A 6 76.35 -62.40 -6.19
C LYS A 6 75.59 -63.45 -5.37
N ILE A 7 75.84 -64.72 -5.65
CA ILE A 7 75.24 -65.85 -4.93
C ILE A 7 76.38 -66.61 -4.26
N THR A 8 76.26 -66.86 -2.96
CA THR A 8 77.29 -67.52 -2.15
C THR A 8 76.68 -68.63 -1.31
N ILE A 9 77.40 -69.75 -1.19
CA ILE A 9 77.07 -70.82 -0.25
C ILE A 9 78.33 -71.28 0.48
N ASP A 10 78.22 -71.47 1.78
CA ASP A 10 79.26 -72.07 2.60
C ASP A 10 78.90 -73.54 2.85
N TRP A 11 79.83 -74.45 2.57
CA TRP A 11 79.67 -75.89 2.76
C TRP A 11 80.88 -76.51 3.44
N ASN A 12 80.66 -77.59 4.17
CA ASN A 12 81.67 -78.20 5.05
C ASN A 12 82.74 -79.05 4.33
N MET A 13 82.76 -79.07 2.99
CA MET A 13 83.72 -79.81 2.17
C MET A 13 84.28 -78.91 1.06
N THR A 14 85.57 -79.07 0.75
CA THR A 14 86.31 -78.34 -0.28
C THR A 14 86.41 -79.14 -1.57
N GLY A 15 86.78 -78.48 -2.69
CA GLY A 15 87.01 -79.14 -3.97
C GLY A 15 85.78 -79.81 -4.58
N LEU A 16 84.57 -79.39 -4.20
CA LEU A 16 83.34 -79.92 -4.77
C LEU A 16 83.04 -79.26 -6.12
N THR A 17 82.37 -79.99 -7.00
CA THR A 17 81.70 -79.42 -8.17
C THR A 17 80.27 -79.05 -7.77
N ILE A 18 79.99 -77.74 -7.74
CA ILE A 18 78.70 -77.19 -7.32
C ILE A 18 78.12 -76.36 -8.45
N TYR A 19 76.82 -76.51 -8.68
CA TYR A 19 76.07 -75.69 -9.63
C TYR A 19 74.77 -75.21 -9.00
N LEU A 20 74.21 -74.15 -9.57
CA LEU A 20 72.89 -73.66 -9.24
C LEU A 20 71.96 -73.63 -10.44
N ILE A 21 70.67 -73.66 -10.13
CA ILE A 21 69.58 -73.39 -11.07
C ILE A 21 68.85 -72.17 -10.52
N ALA A 22 68.77 -71.11 -11.31
CA ALA A 22 67.96 -69.94 -11.03
C ALA A 22 66.67 -69.98 -11.84
N ARG A 23 65.52 -69.84 -11.19
CA ARG A 23 64.19 -69.83 -11.80
C ARG A 23 63.48 -68.52 -11.50
N ARG A 24 62.91 -67.89 -12.52
CA ARG A 24 62.01 -66.74 -12.37
C ARG A 24 60.61 -67.24 -12.05
N GLU A 25 60.03 -66.82 -10.93
CA GLU A 25 58.73 -67.33 -10.46
C GLU A 25 57.56 -66.85 -11.33
N ALA A 26 57.70 -65.70 -11.99
CA ALA A 26 56.61 -65.10 -12.78
C ALA A 26 56.19 -65.96 -13.98
N ASP A 27 57.14 -66.67 -14.61
CA ASP A 27 56.94 -67.43 -15.85
C ASP A 27 57.58 -68.82 -15.83
N ASN A 28 58.20 -69.22 -14.71
CA ASN A 28 58.96 -70.46 -14.54
C ASN A 28 60.16 -70.60 -15.50
N TYR A 29 60.67 -69.51 -16.06
CA TYR A 29 61.84 -69.56 -16.92
C TYR A 29 63.10 -69.80 -16.09
N ARG A 30 64.09 -70.48 -16.67
CA ARG A 30 65.38 -70.77 -16.03
C ARG A 30 66.48 -69.98 -16.70
N LEU A 31 67.45 -69.57 -15.90
CA LEU A 31 68.63 -68.84 -16.37
C LEU A 31 69.50 -69.75 -17.25
N ASN A 32 69.90 -69.25 -18.42
CA ASN A 32 70.78 -69.95 -19.34
C ASN A 32 72.23 -69.53 -19.13
N ASP A 33 73.10 -70.46 -18.76
CA ASP A 33 74.52 -70.19 -18.52
C ASP A 33 75.29 -69.80 -19.79
N ALA A 34 74.73 -70.00 -21.00
CA ALA A 34 75.40 -69.56 -22.21
C ALA A 34 75.37 -68.03 -22.40
N ASN A 35 74.28 -67.38 -21.99
CA ASN A 35 74.04 -65.97 -22.32
C ASN A 35 73.46 -65.11 -21.17
N GLY A 36 73.07 -65.70 -20.05
CA GLY A 36 72.47 -65.00 -18.91
C GLY A 36 70.99 -64.66 -19.08
N ASP A 37 70.34 -65.13 -20.16
CA ASP A 37 68.91 -64.91 -20.37
C ASP A 37 68.04 -65.97 -19.68
N PHE A 38 66.84 -65.59 -19.28
CA PHE A 38 65.83 -66.52 -18.80
C PHE A 38 65.03 -67.09 -19.98
N ALA A 39 64.95 -68.41 -20.08
CA ALA A 39 64.18 -69.11 -21.11
C ALA A 39 63.39 -70.30 -20.54
N VAL A 40 62.34 -70.74 -21.23
CA VAL A 40 61.55 -71.92 -20.84
C VAL A 40 62.37 -73.22 -20.90
N ASN A 41 63.19 -73.36 -21.94
CA ASN A 41 64.07 -74.51 -22.19
C ASN A 41 65.47 -73.99 -22.55
N PRO A 42 66.26 -73.50 -21.58
CA PRO A 42 67.62 -73.03 -21.83
C PRO A 42 68.50 -74.21 -22.27
N ALA A 43 69.49 -73.93 -23.14
CA ALA A 43 70.45 -74.93 -23.58
C ALA A 43 71.32 -75.45 -22.41
N ASP A 44 71.65 -74.56 -21.48
CA ASP A 44 72.39 -74.91 -20.27
C ASP A 44 71.81 -74.19 -19.04
N PRO A 45 70.98 -74.84 -18.20
CA PRO A 45 70.44 -74.23 -16.98
C PRO A 45 71.38 -74.27 -15.77
N TYR A 46 72.61 -74.79 -15.90
CA TYR A 46 73.44 -75.16 -14.76
C TYR A 46 74.62 -74.20 -14.58
N LEU A 47 74.45 -73.19 -13.72
CA LEU A 47 75.49 -72.20 -13.47
C LEU A 47 76.48 -72.74 -12.44
N SER A 48 77.76 -72.85 -12.83
CA SER A 48 78.82 -73.37 -11.95
C SER A 48 79.23 -72.34 -10.89
N LEU A 49 79.35 -72.78 -9.63
CA LEU A 49 79.92 -71.96 -8.56
C LEU A 49 81.40 -72.32 -8.38
N THR A 50 82.25 -71.30 -8.28
CA THR A 50 83.68 -71.47 -8.08
C THR A 50 84.00 -71.42 -6.59
N GLU A 51 84.85 -72.34 -6.10
CA GLU A 51 85.33 -72.29 -4.72
C GLU A 51 86.21 -71.06 -4.50
N ASP A 52 85.96 -70.31 -3.42
CA ASP A 52 86.77 -69.18 -3.02
C ASP A 52 88.21 -69.64 -2.70
N PRO A 53 89.24 -68.96 -3.22
CA PRO A 53 90.62 -69.38 -3.01
C PRO A 53 91.09 -69.21 -1.55
N VAL A 54 90.49 -68.30 -0.78
CA VAL A 54 90.87 -67.93 0.60
C VAL A 54 89.95 -68.60 1.62
N ILE A 55 88.63 -68.50 1.44
CA ILE A 55 87.63 -69.07 2.35
C ILE A 55 87.26 -70.46 1.85
N LYS A 56 88.01 -71.48 2.29
CA LYS A 56 87.78 -72.86 1.88
C LYS A 56 86.39 -73.36 2.30
N GLY A 57 85.70 -74.01 1.37
CA GLY A 57 84.31 -74.42 1.53
C GLY A 57 83.27 -73.35 1.14
N ARG A 58 83.67 -72.12 0.82
CA ARG A 58 82.78 -71.11 0.22
C ARG A 58 82.77 -71.26 -1.30
N TYR A 59 81.59 -71.27 -1.90
CA TYR A 59 81.40 -71.32 -3.34
C TYR A 59 80.57 -70.14 -3.79
N GLU A 60 81.02 -69.46 -4.86
CA GLU A 60 80.43 -68.21 -5.32
C GLU A 60 80.12 -68.23 -6.83
N LEU A 61 79.03 -67.53 -7.20
CA LEU A 61 78.71 -67.13 -8.57
C LEU A 61 78.54 -65.61 -8.60
N SER A 62 79.08 -64.96 -9.64
CA SER A 62 78.82 -63.56 -9.96
C SER A 62 78.19 -63.47 -11.36
N GLU A 63 76.90 -63.21 -11.43
CA GLU A 63 76.14 -63.10 -12.69
C GLU A 63 75.84 -61.63 -13.01
N SER A 64 76.20 -61.16 -14.22
CA SER A 64 75.96 -59.77 -14.66
C SER A 64 75.76 -59.63 -16.17
N ARG A 65 75.53 -60.74 -16.88
CA ARG A 65 75.42 -60.76 -18.35
C ARG A 65 74.12 -60.12 -18.82
N ALA A 66 73.02 -60.29 -18.08
CA ALA A 66 71.71 -59.73 -18.42
C ALA A 66 71.01 -59.07 -17.22
N VAL A 67 70.13 -58.13 -17.53
CA VAL A 67 69.27 -57.45 -16.54
C VAL A 67 68.21 -58.45 -16.08
N TRP A 68 68.10 -58.63 -14.76
CA TRP A 68 67.02 -59.45 -14.20
C TRP A 68 65.80 -58.53 -14.01
N GLY A 69 64.68 -58.88 -14.62
CA GLY A 69 63.44 -58.10 -14.48
C GLY A 69 62.92 -58.12 -13.04
N ASN A 70 62.02 -57.19 -12.72
CA ASN A 70 61.41 -57.12 -11.39
C ASN A 70 60.64 -58.41 -11.07
N GLY A 71 60.77 -58.88 -9.83
CA GLY A 71 60.02 -60.04 -9.35
C GLY A 71 60.85 -60.99 -8.51
N ARG A 72 60.22 -62.12 -8.16
CA ARG A 72 60.82 -63.18 -7.34
C ARG A 72 61.52 -64.21 -8.21
N TYR A 73 62.68 -64.65 -7.75
CA TYR A 73 63.48 -65.70 -8.33
C TYR A 73 63.79 -66.73 -7.24
N THR A 74 63.68 -68.02 -7.56
CA THR A 74 64.10 -69.11 -6.69
C THR A 74 65.43 -69.66 -7.16
N ILE A 75 66.31 -69.94 -6.20
CA ILE A 75 67.63 -70.53 -6.42
C ILE A 75 67.65 -71.90 -5.74
N ALA A 76 68.14 -72.90 -6.46
CA ALA A 76 68.47 -74.21 -5.91
C ALA A 76 69.93 -74.54 -6.24
N ILE A 77 70.69 -74.96 -5.24
CA ILE A 77 72.14 -75.21 -5.33
C ILE A 77 72.41 -76.68 -5.06
N TYR A 78 73.14 -77.34 -5.94
CA TYR A 78 73.39 -78.77 -5.94
C TYR A 78 74.89 -79.09 -5.86
N LYS A 79 75.22 -80.13 -5.10
CA LYS A 79 76.50 -80.84 -5.19
C LYS A 79 76.38 -81.93 -6.24
N GLN A 80 77.22 -81.86 -7.26
CA GLN A 80 77.27 -82.82 -8.36
C GLN A 80 77.90 -84.15 -7.91
N ALA A 81 77.26 -85.27 -8.24
CA ALA A 81 77.75 -86.62 -7.89
C ALA A 81 78.55 -87.31 -9.01
N GLY A 82 78.35 -86.90 -10.28
CA GLY A 82 78.96 -87.49 -11.47
C GLY A 82 79.72 -86.50 -12.35
N GLY A 83 79.98 -86.88 -13.62
CA GLY A 83 80.71 -86.03 -14.58
C GLY A 83 79.88 -84.91 -15.23
N SER A 84 78.56 -84.89 -15.04
CA SER A 84 77.67 -83.83 -15.54
C SER A 84 76.55 -83.51 -14.55
N PRO A 85 76.02 -82.27 -14.52
CA PRO A 85 74.87 -81.90 -13.69
C PRO A 85 73.64 -82.77 -13.96
N ALA A 86 73.05 -83.35 -12.90
CA ALA A 86 71.87 -84.20 -12.94
C ALA A 86 71.04 -84.02 -11.66
N PRO A 87 70.09 -83.06 -11.60
CA PRO A 87 69.37 -82.70 -10.37
C PRO A 87 68.63 -83.84 -9.66
N VAL A 88 68.27 -84.91 -10.39
CA VAL A 88 67.57 -86.08 -9.84
C VAL A 88 68.51 -86.97 -9.02
N SER A 89 69.79 -87.05 -9.39
CA SER A 89 70.81 -87.86 -8.69
C SER A 89 71.76 -87.04 -7.84
N ASP A 90 71.84 -85.74 -8.07
CA ASP A 90 72.66 -84.81 -7.31
C ASP A 90 72.00 -84.43 -5.98
N THR A 91 72.81 -83.94 -5.03
CA THR A 91 72.33 -83.58 -3.70
C THR A 91 72.10 -82.08 -3.61
N ILE A 92 70.87 -81.65 -3.28
CA ILE A 92 70.60 -80.25 -2.98
C ILE A 92 71.30 -79.88 -1.65
N ILE A 93 72.09 -78.82 -1.69
CA ILE A 93 72.89 -78.34 -0.55
C ILE A 93 72.49 -76.92 -0.11
N GLY A 94 71.72 -76.21 -0.94
CA GLY A 94 71.16 -74.91 -0.60
C GLY A 94 69.96 -74.56 -1.45
N SER A 95 69.13 -73.67 -0.92
CA SER A 95 68.04 -73.03 -1.65
C SER A 95 67.80 -71.64 -1.11
N GLY A 96 67.22 -70.75 -1.92
CA GLY A 96 66.92 -69.40 -1.48
C GLY A 96 66.02 -68.67 -2.46
N ASP A 97 65.56 -67.50 -2.03
CA ASP A 97 64.75 -66.59 -2.82
C ASP A 97 65.50 -65.27 -3.01
N ILE A 98 65.42 -64.71 -4.21
CA ILE A 98 65.91 -63.38 -4.54
C ILE A 98 64.71 -62.57 -5.06
N TYR A 99 64.49 -61.38 -4.51
CA TYR A 99 63.48 -60.45 -5.00
C TYR A 99 64.16 -59.23 -5.64
N ILE A 100 63.99 -59.05 -6.94
CA ILE A 100 64.60 -57.97 -7.70
C ILE A 100 63.61 -56.82 -7.85
N ILE A 101 64.05 -55.61 -7.49
CA ILE A 101 63.35 -54.35 -7.75
C ILE A 101 64.28 -53.44 -8.56
N ASN A 102 63.85 -53.15 -9.78
CA ASN A 102 64.51 -52.32 -10.80
C ASN A 102 65.94 -52.74 -11.15
N ASP A 103 66.32 -54.00 -10.92
CA ASP A 103 67.71 -54.49 -10.97
C ASP A 103 68.68 -53.52 -10.29
N ILE A 104 68.24 -52.74 -9.28
CA ILE A 104 69.05 -51.75 -8.56
C ILE A 104 69.87 -52.52 -7.53
N GLU A 105 71.15 -52.16 -7.39
CA GLU A 105 72.01 -52.70 -6.34
C GLU A 105 71.31 -52.49 -5.00
N VAL A 106 70.89 -53.58 -4.35
CA VAL A 106 70.70 -53.55 -2.90
C VAL A 106 72.12 -53.46 -2.35
N VAL A 107 72.67 -52.25 -2.39
CA VAL A 107 73.70 -51.85 -1.44
C VAL A 107 73.11 -52.24 -0.09
N VAL A 108 73.92 -52.79 0.81
CA VAL A 108 73.52 -52.85 2.22
C VAL A 108 73.30 -51.40 2.64
N ASP A 109 72.09 -50.92 2.43
CA ASP A 109 71.70 -49.57 2.72
C ASP A 109 71.85 -49.40 4.22
N ALA A 110 72.43 -48.28 4.62
CA ALA A 110 72.78 -48.00 5.99
C ALA A 110 71.49 -47.88 6.82
N ALA A 111 71.04 -49.03 7.33
CA ALA A 111 69.90 -49.25 8.21
C ALA A 111 68.50 -48.94 7.62
N ILE A 112 67.58 -49.89 7.75
CA ILE A 112 66.13 -49.75 7.49
C ILE A 112 65.51 -48.47 8.10
N SER A 113 66.15 -47.90 9.13
CA SER A 113 65.80 -46.63 9.74
C SER A 113 65.84 -45.44 8.78
N SER A 114 66.71 -45.42 7.76
CA SER A 114 66.80 -44.31 6.80
C SER A 114 65.53 -44.19 5.96
N ARG A 115 65.02 -45.32 5.44
CA ARG A 115 63.78 -45.39 4.66
C ARG A 115 62.53 -45.04 5.48
N ALA A 116 62.49 -45.49 6.74
CA ALA A 116 61.40 -45.13 7.65
C ALA A 116 61.41 -43.63 7.98
N ALA A 117 62.60 -43.01 8.07
CA ALA A 117 62.74 -41.58 8.26
C ALA A 117 62.24 -40.78 7.06
N GLU A 118 62.59 -41.18 5.83
CA GLU A 118 62.10 -40.53 4.61
C GLU A 118 60.57 -40.58 4.47
N GLU A 119 59.96 -41.74 4.74
CA GLU A 119 58.50 -41.88 4.71
C GLU A 119 57.81 -41.02 5.79
N THR A 120 58.43 -40.91 6.98
CA THR A 120 57.93 -40.07 8.06
C THR A 120 57.99 -38.59 7.69
N VAL A 121 59.11 -38.13 7.12
CA VAL A 121 59.26 -36.75 6.65
C VAL A 121 58.24 -36.41 5.56
N ALA A 122 57.97 -37.33 4.62
CA ALA A 122 56.96 -37.11 3.59
C ALA A 122 55.53 -37.00 4.18
N LYS A 123 55.21 -37.81 5.19
CA LYS A 123 53.93 -37.73 5.93
C LYS A 123 53.82 -36.44 6.74
N GLU A 124 54.88 -36.01 7.41
CA GLU A 124 54.93 -34.75 8.14
C GLU A 124 54.75 -33.54 7.22
N ALA A 125 55.38 -33.54 6.04
CA ALA A 125 55.19 -32.49 5.04
C ALA A 125 53.74 -32.42 4.52
N THR A 126 53.13 -33.59 4.29
CA THR A 126 51.72 -33.68 3.88
C THR A 126 50.80 -33.18 5.00
N LEU A 127 51.06 -33.59 6.24
CA LEU A 127 50.30 -33.17 7.42
C LEU A 127 50.39 -31.66 7.63
N ALA A 128 51.59 -31.08 7.51
CA ALA A 128 51.79 -29.64 7.61
C ALA A 128 50.96 -28.86 6.56
N THR A 129 50.88 -29.40 5.34
CA THR A 129 50.07 -28.83 4.26
C THR A 129 48.57 -28.87 4.60
N VAL A 130 48.08 -30.02 5.09
CA VAL A 130 46.67 -30.19 5.50
C VAL A 130 46.32 -29.26 6.65
N VAL A 131 47.18 -29.15 7.66
CA VAL A 131 46.97 -28.24 8.81
C VAL A 131 46.90 -26.79 8.34
N GLY A 132 47.76 -26.36 7.42
CA GLY A 132 47.71 -24.99 6.87
C GLY A 132 46.41 -24.68 6.12
N TYR A 133 45.85 -25.63 5.36
CA TYR A 133 44.53 -25.47 4.75
C TYR A 133 43.42 -25.34 5.80
N ILE A 134 43.44 -26.19 6.82
CA ILE A 134 42.47 -26.16 7.92
C ILE A 134 42.53 -24.83 8.68
N ASP A 135 43.72 -24.33 9.00
CA ASP A 135 43.89 -23.05 9.70
C ASP A 135 43.32 -21.87 8.89
N THR A 136 43.48 -21.92 7.56
CA THR A 136 42.94 -20.91 6.64
C THR A 136 41.40 -20.96 6.61
N GLU A 137 40.82 -22.16 6.49
CA GLU A 137 39.36 -22.34 6.49
C GLU A 137 38.73 -21.97 7.83
N ILE A 138 39.34 -22.37 8.95
CA ILE A 138 38.88 -22.01 10.30
C ILE A 138 38.91 -20.49 10.47
N THR A 139 39.98 -19.82 10.03
CA THR A 139 40.08 -18.35 10.09
C THR A 139 38.98 -17.69 9.26
N ALA A 140 38.69 -18.20 8.06
CA ALA A 140 37.61 -17.70 7.22
C ALA A 140 36.23 -17.89 7.88
N ILE A 141 35.98 -19.05 8.49
CA ILE A 141 34.74 -19.34 9.23
C ILE A 141 34.59 -18.40 10.43
N ILE A 142 35.66 -18.18 11.21
CA ILE A 142 35.64 -17.24 12.35
C ILE A 142 35.29 -15.83 11.87
N ASN A 143 35.92 -15.35 10.80
CA ASN A 143 35.62 -14.03 10.23
C ASN A 143 34.18 -13.92 9.74
N ALA A 144 33.65 -14.96 9.08
CA ALA A 144 32.26 -14.99 8.64
C ALA A 144 31.28 -14.99 9.82
N ILE A 145 31.57 -15.74 10.89
CA ILE A 145 30.77 -15.73 12.12
C ILE A 145 30.81 -14.36 12.78
N SER A 146 31.97 -13.71 12.87
CA SER A 146 32.09 -12.36 13.45
C SER A 146 31.33 -11.31 12.62
N ALA A 147 31.35 -11.42 11.29
CA ALA A 147 30.55 -10.56 10.40
C ALA A 147 29.05 -10.78 10.64
N LEU A 148 28.58 -12.03 10.66
CA LEU A 148 27.19 -12.36 10.97
C LEU A 148 26.78 -11.89 12.37
N GLN A 149 27.66 -12.00 13.37
CA GLN A 149 27.43 -11.48 14.72
C GLN A 149 27.40 -9.96 14.77
N THR A 150 28.09 -9.27 13.85
CA THR A 150 28.01 -7.81 13.71
C THR A 150 26.69 -7.41 13.06
N ASP A 151 26.27 -8.11 12.02
CA ASP A 151 24.98 -7.89 11.33
C ASP A 151 23.78 -8.24 12.24
N LEU A 152 23.90 -9.28 13.06
CA LEU A 152 22.94 -9.62 14.12
C LEU A 152 23.15 -8.82 15.41
N GLY A 153 24.23 -8.03 15.49
CA GLY A 153 24.83 -7.52 16.72
C GLY A 153 24.31 -6.17 17.19
N ASP A 154 23.41 -5.53 16.45
CA ASP A 154 22.65 -4.44 17.04
C ASP A 154 21.15 -4.41 16.68
N PRO A 155 20.39 -5.46 17.05
CA PRO A 155 18.94 -5.37 17.07
C PRO A 155 18.51 -4.30 18.08
N SER A 156 19.36 -3.94 19.06
CA SER A 156 19.11 -2.84 19.98
C SER A 156 19.19 -1.47 19.32
N ALA A 157 20.04 -1.19 18.33
CA ALA A 157 20.06 0.10 17.63
C ALA A 157 18.82 0.25 16.74
N ASP A 158 18.43 -0.82 16.03
CA ASP A 158 17.20 -0.81 15.24
C ASP A 158 15.95 -0.73 16.13
N THR A 159 15.88 -1.48 17.23
CA THR A 159 14.76 -1.38 18.17
C THR A 159 14.77 -0.10 19.01
N THR A 160 15.93 0.49 19.32
CA THR A 160 16.05 1.80 19.98
C THR A 160 15.64 2.92 19.04
N THR A 161 15.99 2.80 17.75
CA THR A 161 15.53 3.73 16.70
C THR A 161 14.02 3.61 16.51
N LEU A 162 13.50 2.38 16.39
CA LEU A 162 12.06 2.12 16.28
C LEU A 162 11.30 2.61 17.52
N TYR A 163 11.86 2.40 18.71
CA TYR A 163 11.29 2.85 19.98
C TYR A 163 11.31 4.39 20.08
N SER A 164 12.39 5.04 19.65
CA SER A 164 12.50 6.51 19.61
C SER A 164 11.51 7.12 18.61
N GLN A 165 11.34 6.48 17.44
CA GLN A 165 10.34 6.88 16.46
C GLN A 165 8.92 6.68 16.99
N LEU A 166 8.65 5.59 17.72
CA LEU A 166 7.35 5.34 18.33
C LEU A 166 7.03 6.36 19.43
N LEU A 167 8.03 6.76 20.23
CA LEU A 167 7.90 7.85 21.20
C LEU A 167 7.58 9.20 20.54
N LEU A 168 8.23 9.50 19.42
CA LEU A 168 7.95 10.70 18.61
C LEU A 168 6.52 10.67 18.07
N VAL A 169 6.10 9.55 17.47
CA VAL A 169 4.72 9.36 16.98
C VAL A 169 3.73 9.52 18.14
N LYS A 170 4.01 8.93 19.30
CA LYS A 170 3.18 9.10 20.49
C LYS A 170 3.05 10.57 20.88
N GLY A 171 4.16 11.32 20.92
CA GLY A 171 4.13 12.75 21.23
C GLY A 171 3.33 13.58 20.22
N TYR A 172 3.40 13.24 18.93
CA TYR A 172 2.56 13.88 17.91
C TYR A 172 1.08 13.53 18.07
N VAL A 173 0.75 12.28 18.42
CA VAL A 173 -0.63 11.87 18.72
C VAL A 173 -1.17 12.64 19.93
N ASP A 174 -0.43 12.71 21.03
CA ASP A 174 -0.83 13.46 22.23
C ASP A 174 -1.09 14.95 21.91
N THR A 175 -0.26 15.53 21.03
CA THR A 175 -0.41 16.93 20.57
C THR A 175 -1.66 17.12 19.72
N LEU A 176 -1.94 16.19 18.80
CA LEU A 176 -3.14 16.22 17.96
C LEU A 176 -4.42 16.04 18.78
N GLU A 177 -4.42 15.14 19.75
CA GLU A 177 -5.55 14.94 20.67
C GLU A 177 -5.88 16.23 21.43
N THR A 178 -4.85 16.92 21.93
CA THR A 178 -5.02 18.21 22.61
C THR A 178 -5.58 19.29 21.67
N ALA A 179 -5.08 19.35 20.42
CA ALA A 179 -5.55 20.31 19.43
C ALA A 179 -7.01 20.06 19.02
N ILE A 180 -7.41 18.80 18.85
CA ILE A 180 -8.79 18.41 18.53
C ILE A 180 -9.73 18.82 19.66
N ALA A 181 -9.38 18.52 20.90
CA ALA A 181 -10.19 18.91 22.06
C ALA A 181 -10.41 20.44 22.14
N SER A 182 -9.35 21.21 21.85
CA SER A 182 -9.43 22.68 21.78
C SER A 182 -10.34 23.16 20.65
N HIS A 183 -10.23 22.57 19.47
CA HIS A 183 -11.10 22.89 18.33
C HIS A 183 -12.57 22.54 18.60
N GLU A 184 -12.85 21.42 19.26
CA GLU A 184 -14.21 21.03 19.64
C GLU A 184 -14.81 22.04 20.64
N ALA A 185 -14.02 22.49 21.62
CA ALA A 185 -14.44 23.53 22.56
C ALA A 185 -14.72 24.86 21.84
N ALA A 186 -13.85 25.28 20.92
CA ALA A 186 -14.04 26.50 20.13
C ALA A 186 -15.27 26.42 19.23
N ARG A 187 -15.49 25.28 18.56
CA ARG A 187 -16.69 25.03 17.75
C ARG A 187 -17.96 25.11 18.59
N ALA A 188 -17.97 24.50 19.77
CA ALA A 188 -19.12 24.55 20.67
C ALA A 188 -19.43 25.99 21.12
N ALA A 189 -18.41 26.77 21.47
CA ALA A 189 -18.56 28.18 21.82
C ALA A 189 -19.13 29.01 20.65
N MET A 190 -18.64 28.79 19.43
CA MET A 190 -19.14 29.48 18.23
C MET A 190 -20.60 29.12 17.93
N GLN A 191 -20.98 27.86 18.09
CA GLN A 191 -22.37 27.42 17.90
C GLN A 191 -23.31 28.11 18.89
N ILE A 192 -22.91 28.21 20.17
CA ILE A 192 -23.68 28.92 21.19
C ILE A 192 -23.83 30.41 20.84
N ALA A 193 -22.75 31.07 20.41
CA ALA A 193 -22.78 32.48 20.02
C ALA A 193 -23.71 32.74 18.84
N LEU A 194 -23.67 31.89 17.80
CA LEU A 194 -24.53 32.03 16.62
C LEU A 194 -26.02 31.85 16.95
N ILE A 195 -26.35 30.90 17.83
CA ILE A 195 -27.72 30.71 18.30
C ILE A 195 -28.20 31.98 19.04
N ALA A 196 -27.38 32.53 19.93
CA ALA A 196 -27.72 33.74 20.66
C ALA A 196 -27.93 34.96 19.74
N GLU A 197 -27.10 35.11 18.70
CA GLU A 197 -27.24 36.19 17.70
C GLU A 197 -28.50 36.03 16.85
N HIS A 198 -28.79 34.81 16.41
CA HIS A 198 -30.01 34.49 15.67
C HIS A 198 -31.26 34.82 16.50
N ASP A 199 -31.30 34.40 17.76
CA ASP A 199 -32.44 34.63 18.65
C ASP A 199 -32.62 36.14 18.95
N ALA A 200 -31.52 36.87 19.15
CA ALA A 200 -31.55 38.32 19.30
C ALA A 200 -32.10 39.01 18.03
N THR A 201 -31.70 38.53 16.85
CA THR A 201 -32.19 39.05 15.56
C THR A 201 -33.67 38.77 15.38
N GLN A 202 -34.14 37.56 15.70
CA GLN A 202 -35.56 37.22 15.65
C GLN A 202 -36.39 38.11 16.58
N ALA A 203 -35.91 38.34 17.81
CA ALA A 203 -36.57 39.24 18.76
C ALA A 203 -36.63 40.68 18.24
N ALA A 204 -35.55 41.19 17.64
CA ALA A 204 -35.51 42.52 17.06
C ALA A 204 -36.49 42.65 15.87
N VAL A 205 -36.53 41.67 14.97
CA VAL A 205 -37.48 41.66 13.84
C VAL A 205 -38.92 41.65 14.35
N ALA A 206 -39.24 40.81 15.33
CA ALA A 206 -40.57 40.74 15.93
C ALA A 206 -40.99 42.05 16.61
N ALA A 207 -40.05 42.78 17.23
CA ALA A 207 -40.32 44.05 17.89
C ALA A 207 -40.49 45.22 16.91
N THR A 208 -39.82 45.19 15.74
CA THR A 208 -39.73 46.35 14.85
C THR A 208 -40.68 46.27 13.65
N LEU A 209 -41.06 45.06 13.23
CA LEU A 209 -41.92 44.87 12.06
C LEU A 209 -43.39 45.11 12.41
N VAL A 210 -43.81 46.37 12.41
CA VAL A 210 -45.23 46.74 12.31
C VAL A 210 -45.63 46.65 10.83
N ILE A 211 -46.11 45.49 10.39
CA ILE A 211 -46.81 45.42 9.11
C ILE A 211 -48.17 46.09 9.31
N ASN A 212 -48.25 47.39 8.98
CA ASN A 212 -49.54 48.05 8.77
C ASN A 212 -50.18 47.45 7.51
N VAL A 213 -50.75 46.25 7.63
CA VAL A 213 -51.71 45.75 6.67
C VAL A 213 -52.94 46.63 6.86
N MET A 214 -53.10 47.66 6.01
CA MET A 214 -54.43 48.20 5.78
C MET A 214 -55.27 47.05 5.21
N SER A 215 -56.03 46.37 6.05
CA SER A 215 -57.00 45.38 5.62
C SER A 215 -58.17 46.11 4.99
N ALA A 216 -58.07 46.41 3.69
CA ALA A 216 -59.22 46.77 2.86
C ALA A 216 -60.09 45.52 2.71
N THR A 217 -60.85 45.22 3.75
CA THR A 217 -61.77 44.08 3.76
C THR A 217 -63.01 44.50 2.98
N LYS A 218 -63.08 44.12 1.70
CA LYS A 218 -64.25 44.21 0.81
C LYS A 218 -64.91 45.61 0.74
N GLY A 219 -64.50 46.41 -0.26
CA GLY A 219 -65.05 47.73 -0.55
C GLY A 219 -63.96 48.79 -0.51
N ALA A 220 -63.71 49.44 -1.64
CA ALA A 220 -62.55 50.28 -1.86
C ALA A 220 -62.41 51.45 -0.86
N ILE A 221 -61.19 51.81 -0.50
CA ILE A 221 -60.89 53.16 -0.01
C ILE A 221 -60.97 54.09 -1.22
N GLN A 222 -62.16 54.58 -1.53
CA GLN A 222 -62.37 55.66 -2.50
C GLN A 222 -63.07 56.82 -1.78
N VAL A 223 -62.34 57.89 -1.49
CA VAL A 223 -62.90 59.11 -0.90
C VAL A 223 -63.22 60.11 -2.01
N SER A 224 -64.21 59.79 -2.85
CA SER A 224 -64.77 60.74 -3.81
C SER A 224 -65.87 61.55 -3.13
N TYR A 225 -65.71 62.88 -3.08
CA TYR A 225 -66.66 63.80 -2.45
C TYR A 225 -67.68 64.33 -3.47
N ALA A 226 -68.97 64.30 -3.12
CA ALA A 226 -70.01 64.98 -3.87
C ALA A 226 -69.86 66.51 -3.72
N LYS A 227 -69.58 67.19 -4.83
CA LYS A 227 -69.49 68.65 -4.95
C LYS A 227 -70.10 69.09 -6.28
N THR A 228 -70.56 70.34 -6.36
CA THR A 228 -71.18 70.85 -7.57
C THR A 228 -70.22 70.75 -8.76
N GLY A 229 -70.67 70.13 -9.86
CA GLY A 229 -69.89 69.82 -11.06
C GLY A 229 -68.89 68.67 -10.93
N GLY A 230 -68.79 68.03 -9.75
CA GLY A 230 -67.86 66.92 -9.50
C GLY A 230 -68.32 65.60 -10.14
N THR A 231 -67.43 64.61 -10.16
CA THR A 231 -67.75 63.22 -10.49
C THR A 231 -67.41 62.33 -9.29
N VAL A 232 -68.32 61.44 -8.93
CA VAL A 232 -68.15 60.42 -7.90
C VAL A 232 -68.24 59.06 -8.58
N GLU A 233 -67.18 58.27 -8.51
CA GLU A 233 -67.19 56.90 -9.02
C GLU A 233 -67.64 55.93 -7.93
N VAL A 234 -68.51 54.99 -8.30
CA VAL A 234 -69.02 53.95 -7.41
C VAL A 234 -69.01 52.63 -8.16
N ILE A 235 -68.51 51.58 -7.50
CA ILE A 235 -68.49 50.23 -8.06
C ILE A 235 -69.92 49.66 -8.02
N LYS A 236 -70.33 49.05 -9.12
CA LYS A 236 -71.65 48.45 -9.27
C LYS A 236 -71.89 47.38 -8.21
N GLY A 237 -73.01 47.51 -7.49
CA GLY A 237 -73.44 46.56 -6.47
C GLY A 237 -72.84 46.78 -5.07
N ASP A 238 -71.95 47.77 -4.90
CA ASP A 238 -71.39 48.09 -3.58
C ASP A 238 -72.39 48.89 -2.71
N THR A 239 -72.33 48.66 -1.40
CA THR A 239 -72.94 49.56 -0.41
C THR A 239 -71.90 50.61 -0.03
N ILE A 240 -72.21 51.90 -0.23
CA ILE A 240 -71.26 52.99 -0.04
C ILE A 240 -71.92 54.21 0.62
N SER A 241 -71.15 55.00 1.35
CA SER A 241 -71.56 56.31 1.87
C SER A 241 -70.75 57.41 1.20
N ILE A 242 -71.39 58.20 0.32
CA ILE A 242 -70.71 59.28 -0.40
C ILE A 242 -70.70 60.54 0.48
N PRO A 243 -69.54 61.08 0.88
CA PRO A 243 -69.50 62.33 1.62
C PRO A 243 -69.87 63.52 0.73
N TYR A 244 -70.62 64.49 1.25
CA TYR A 244 -70.91 65.75 0.58
C TYR A 244 -70.40 66.95 1.37
N GLY A 245 -69.93 67.96 0.63
CA GLY A 245 -69.40 69.22 1.18
C GLY A 245 -70.49 70.20 1.62
N PRO A 246 -70.10 71.38 2.15
CA PRO A 246 -71.02 72.28 2.82
C PRO A 246 -72.14 72.77 1.89
N LEU A 247 -73.38 72.64 2.35
CA LEU A 247 -74.54 73.20 1.67
C LEU A 247 -74.60 74.70 1.97
N GLY A 248 -74.50 75.54 0.94
CA GLY A 248 -74.25 76.99 1.07
C GLY A 248 -75.38 77.84 1.66
N LYS A 249 -76.44 77.23 2.22
CA LYS A 249 -77.62 77.90 2.79
C LYS A 249 -78.11 77.19 4.05
N ASN A 250 -78.69 77.95 4.98
CA ASN A 250 -79.28 77.40 6.21
C ASN A 250 -80.50 76.51 5.88
N ILE A 251 -80.31 75.18 5.94
CA ILE A 251 -81.33 74.17 5.64
C ILE A 251 -82.05 73.65 6.90
N THR A 252 -81.94 74.33 8.04
CA THR A 252 -82.44 73.85 9.35
C THR A 252 -83.93 73.50 9.38
N THR A 253 -84.74 74.09 8.50
CA THR A 253 -86.19 73.82 8.41
C THR A 253 -86.59 72.96 7.20
N ARG A 254 -85.62 72.40 6.47
CA ARG A 254 -85.82 71.64 5.23
C ARG A 254 -85.29 70.22 5.37
N LYS A 255 -85.82 69.30 4.57
CA LYS A 255 -85.34 67.93 4.45
C LYS A 255 -84.45 67.79 3.22
N LEU A 256 -83.45 66.91 3.30
CA LEU A 256 -82.56 66.61 2.19
C LEU A 256 -83.00 65.36 1.45
N PHE A 257 -82.97 65.44 0.13
CA PHE A 257 -83.32 64.34 -0.76
C PHE A 257 -82.18 64.10 -1.73
N PHE A 258 -81.94 62.82 -2.03
CA PHE A 258 -81.02 62.39 -3.08
C PHE A 258 -81.80 61.74 -4.20
N ALA A 259 -81.39 62.03 -5.43
CA ALA A 259 -81.92 61.36 -6.61
C ALA A 259 -80.89 61.39 -7.75
N ALA A 260 -81.00 60.44 -8.68
CA ALA A 260 -80.16 60.40 -9.87
C ALA A 260 -80.96 60.04 -11.12
N LYS A 261 -80.64 60.68 -12.24
CA LYS A 261 -81.23 60.44 -13.56
C LYS A 261 -80.18 59.99 -14.57
N GLN A 262 -80.58 59.25 -15.60
CA GLN A 262 -79.65 58.85 -16.66
C GLN A 262 -79.31 60.04 -17.57
N ALA A 263 -80.29 60.92 -17.84
CA ALA A 263 -80.11 62.18 -18.53
C ALA A 263 -80.86 63.33 -17.82
N LEU A 264 -80.41 64.58 -17.97
CA LEU A 264 -81.06 65.76 -17.36
C LEU A 264 -82.55 65.92 -17.73
N GLY A 265 -82.93 65.48 -18.93
CA GLY A 265 -84.30 65.60 -19.44
C GLY A 265 -85.25 64.50 -18.97
N ASP A 266 -84.76 63.48 -18.26
CA ASP A 266 -85.59 62.33 -17.90
C ASP A 266 -86.64 62.72 -16.86
N THR A 267 -87.86 62.22 -17.05
CA THR A 267 -88.96 62.33 -16.08
C THR A 267 -88.95 61.20 -15.05
N ILE A 268 -88.18 60.13 -15.31
CA ILE A 268 -88.01 58.97 -14.44
C ILE A 268 -86.61 58.99 -13.85
N TYR A 269 -86.50 58.77 -12.54
CA TYR A 269 -85.22 58.68 -11.85
C TYR A 269 -84.66 57.25 -11.88
N ALA A 270 -83.36 57.12 -12.18
CA ALA A 270 -82.61 55.87 -12.09
C ALA A 270 -82.39 55.46 -10.61
N ILE A 271 -82.17 56.45 -9.74
CA ILE A 271 -82.28 56.29 -8.29
C ILE A 271 -83.45 57.15 -7.85
N ALA A 272 -84.53 56.50 -7.43
CA ALA A 272 -85.75 57.17 -6.98
C ALA A 272 -85.44 58.20 -5.90
N VAL A 273 -86.18 59.31 -5.92
CA VAL A 273 -86.04 60.38 -4.93
C VAL A 273 -86.25 59.79 -3.55
N LYS A 274 -85.22 59.86 -2.71
CA LYS A 274 -85.27 59.38 -1.33
C LYS A 274 -84.83 60.45 -0.36
N GLU A 275 -85.49 60.52 0.79
CA GLU A 275 -85.02 61.32 1.91
C GLU A 275 -83.68 60.74 2.37
N ILE A 276 -82.64 61.56 2.35
CA ILE A 276 -81.38 61.22 3.00
C ILE A 276 -81.46 61.81 4.40
N THR A 277 -81.78 60.95 5.37
CA THR A 277 -81.67 61.31 6.79
C THR A 277 -80.19 61.48 7.09
N ALA A 278 -79.67 62.65 6.76
CA ALA A 278 -78.28 62.99 6.95
C ALA A 278 -77.96 62.82 8.44
N GLN A 279 -76.97 61.99 8.75
CA GLN A 279 -76.07 62.34 9.84
C GLN A 279 -75.36 63.62 9.38
N VAL A 280 -76.01 64.76 9.59
CA VAL A 280 -75.33 66.05 9.57
C VAL A 280 -74.31 65.96 10.68
N THR A 281 -73.07 65.67 10.33
CA THR A 281 -71.97 65.53 11.28
C THR A 281 -71.56 66.89 11.83
N ASP A 282 -71.93 67.98 11.15
CA ASP A 282 -71.70 69.35 11.59
C ASP A 282 -72.81 70.29 11.06
N PHE A 283 -73.66 70.79 11.97
CA PHE A 283 -74.75 71.73 11.66
C PHE A 283 -74.27 73.15 11.34
N THR A 284 -72.98 73.46 11.53
CA THR A 284 -72.41 74.76 11.16
C THR A 284 -71.94 74.80 9.71
N THR A 285 -71.53 73.67 9.16
CA THR A 285 -71.08 73.54 7.76
C THR A 285 -72.06 72.78 6.87
N PHE A 286 -73.07 72.10 7.44
CA PHE A 286 -74.05 71.28 6.72
C PHE A 286 -73.38 70.23 5.82
N THR A 287 -72.38 69.53 6.34
CA THR A 287 -71.76 68.35 5.70
C THR A 287 -72.40 67.06 6.20
N GLY A 288 -72.38 66.02 5.37
CA GLY A 288 -72.88 64.69 5.75
C GLY A 288 -72.54 63.63 4.71
N THR A 289 -73.28 62.52 4.74
CA THR A 289 -73.11 61.42 3.78
C THR A 289 -74.43 61.06 3.07
N ILE A 290 -74.31 60.59 1.84
CA ILE A 290 -75.38 59.97 1.04
C ILE A 290 -75.18 58.46 1.14
N PRO A 291 -75.98 57.74 1.93
CA PRO A 291 -75.91 56.28 1.96
C PRO A 291 -76.54 55.73 0.68
N LEU A 292 -75.81 54.91 -0.07
CA LEU A 292 -76.30 54.13 -1.20
C LEU A 292 -76.20 52.64 -0.88
N THR A 293 -77.29 51.94 -1.10
CA THR A 293 -77.37 50.48 -0.98
C THR A 293 -76.85 49.81 -2.24
N SER A 294 -76.49 48.53 -2.14
CA SER A 294 -76.11 47.70 -3.29
C SER A 294 -77.15 47.72 -4.42
N ALA A 295 -78.45 47.80 -4.12
CA ALA A 295 -79.50 47.88 -5.13
C ALA A 295 -79.45 49.20 -5.93
N GLU A 296 -79.13 50.30 -5.27
CA GLU A 296 -79.07 51.64 -5.87
C GLU A 296 -77.78 51.85 -6.67
N THR A 297 -76.72 51.09 -6.37
CA THR A 297 -75.48 51.07 -7.14
C THR A 297 -75.46 49.95 -8.19
N SER A 298 -76.46 49.06 -8.22
CA SER A 298 -76.60 47.99 -9.23
C SER A 298 -77.15 48.48 -10.58
N LEU A 299 -77.03 49.77 -10.87
CA LEU A 299 -77.43 50.35 -12.15
C LEU A 299 -76.49 49.90 -13.28
N THR A 300 -76.93 50.08 -14.53
CA THR A 300 -76.06 49.88 -15.70
C THR A 300 -74.83 50.81 -15.59
N PRO A 301 -73.60 50.31 -15.78
CA PRO A 301 -72.41 51.15 -15.75
C PRO A 301 -72.54 52.35 -16.69
N GLY A 302 -72.21 53.54 -16.20
CA GLY A 302 -72.46 54.80 -16.91
C GLY A 302 -72.49 56.01 -16.00
N ALA A 303 -72.63 57.19 -16.61
CA ALA A 303 -72.76 58.45 -15.90
C ALA A 303 -74.24 58.78 -15.63
N TYR A 304 -74.55 59.16 -14.40
CA TYR A 304 -75.86 59.57 -13.94
C TYR A 304 -75.78 61.00 -13.38
N TYR A 305 -76.77 61.81 -13.70
CA TYR A 305 -76.91 63.17 -13.18
C TYR A 305 -77.57 63.09 -11.80
N ALA A 306 -76.76 63.27 -10.77
CA ALA A 306 -77.17 63.16 -9.38
C ALA A 306 -77.32 64.54 -8.76
N ALA A 307 -78.31 64.69 -7.88
CA ALA A 307 -78.54 65.92 -7.15
C ALA A 307 -78.85 65.65 -5.68
N ILE A 308 -78.39 66.58 -4.84
CA ILE A 308 -78.93 66.77 -3.50
C ILE A 308 -79.87 67.96 -3.56
N GLU A 309 -81.12 67.71 -3.19
CA GLU A 309 -82.19 68.69 -3.21
C GLU A 309 -82.62 68.96 -1.77
N SER A 310 -82.78 70.24 -1.41
CA SER A 310 -83.48 70.62 -0.20
C SER A 310 -84.97 70.82 -0.52
N ARG A 311 -85.86 70.21 0.25
CA ARG A 311 -87.32 70.35 0.10
C ARG A 311 -87.94 70.78 1.43
N ASP A 312 -89.09 71.43 1.36
CA ASP A 312 -89.86 71.75 2.55
C ASP A 312 -90.32 70.45 3.25
N PRO A 313 -90.69 70.49 4.54
CA PRO A 313 -91.02 69.29 5.32
C PRO A 313 -92.14 68.42 4.73
N ASP A 314 -92.94 68.97 3.81
CA ASP A 314 -93.98 68.24 3.08
C ASP A 314 -93.45 67.24 2.03
N GLY A 315 -92.17 67.36 1.63
CA GLY A 315 -91.52 66.49 0.62
C GLY A 315 -92.00 66.69 -0.82
N VAL A 316 -93.00 67.55 -1.07
CA VAL A 316 -93.71 67.71 -2.35
C VAL A 316 -93.48 69.09 -2.98
N SER A 317 -93.11 70.10 -2.19
CA SER A 317 -92.82 71.46 -2.68
C SER A 317 -91.60 71.53 -3.60
N GLN A 318 -91.54 72.55 -4.48
CA GLN A 318 -90.50 72.68 -5.52
C GLN A 318 -89.08 72.56 -4.92
N PRO A 319 -88.24 71.66 -5.46
CA PRO A 319 -86.91 71.45 -4.93
C PRO A 319 -86.04 72.69 -5.12
N VAL A 320 -85.29 73.07 -4.09
CA VAL A 320 -84.16 73.98 -4.24
C VAL A 320 -82.93 73.10 -4.31
N GLU A 321 -82.34 73.02 -5.50
CA GLU A 321 -81.18 72.16 -5.75
C GLU A 321 -79.92 72.78 -5.14
N GLU A 322 -79.22 72.02 -4.29
CA GLU A 322 -78.07 72.52 -3.53
C GLU A 322 -76.73 71.99 -4.08
N ILE A 323 -76.69 70.74 -4.57
CA ILE A 323 -75.48 70.14 -5.17
C ILE A 323 -75.87 69.32 -6.40
N ARG A 324 -75.21 69.56 -7.54
CA ARG A 324 -75.31 68.74 -8.77
C ARG A 324 -73.98 68.08 -9.08
N PHE A 325 -73.94 66.77 -9.26
CA PHE A 325 -72.72 66.04 -9.60
C PHE A 325 -73.01 64.86 -10.52
N ILE A 326 -71.96 64.30 -11.10
CA ILE A 326 -72.05 63.06 -11.88
C ILE A 326 -71.78 61.88 -10.95
N LEU A 327 -72.75 60.98 -10.81
CA LEU A 327 -72.54 59.67 -10.21
C LEU A 327 -72.18 58.70 -11.34
N LYS A 328 -70.94 58.20 -11.35
CA LYS A 328 -70.46 57.28 -12.36
C LYS A 328 -70.41 55.86 -11.79
N ILE A 329 -71.25 54.98 -12.32
CA ILE A 329 -71.27 53.57 -11.96
C ILE A 329 -70.24 52.84 -12.83
N VAL A 330 -69.30 52.14 -12.20
CA VAL A 330 -68.24 51.37 -12.88
C VAL A 330 -68.38 49.87 -12.59
N GLU A 331 -67.98 49.02 -13.53
CA GLU A 331 -67.92 47.57 -13.30
C GLU A 331 -66.84 47.24 -12.27
N GLN A 332 -67.07 46.16 -11.51
CA GLN A 332 -66.07 45.64 -10.60
C GLN A 332 -64.93 45.00 -11.41
N ILE A 333 -63.71 45.51 -11.24
CA ILE A 333 -62.52 44.86 -11.80
C ILE A 333 -62.11 43.75 -10.83
N ILE A 334 -62.27 42.50 -11.25
CA ILE A 334 -61.69 41.34 -10.57
C ILE A 334 -60.25 41.23 -11.09
N LEU A 335 -59.27 41.55 -10.23
CA LEU A 335 -57.84 41.30 -10.47
C LEU A 335 -57.44 39.91 -10.00
#